data_AF-A0A258RTX6-F1
#
_entry.id   AF-A0A258RTX6-F1
#
_cell.length_a   1.000
_cell.length_b   1.000
_cell.length_c   1.000
_cell.angle_alpha   90.00
_cell.angle_beta   90.00
_cell.angle_gamma   90.00
#
_symmetry.space_group_name_H-M   'P 1'
#
loop_
_entity.id
_entity.type
_entity.pdbx_description
1 polymer ?
#
loop_
_entity_poly.entity_id
_entity_poly.type
_entity_poly.pdbx_seq_one_letter_code
_entity_poly.pdbx_strand_id
1 'polypeptide(L)' 'MALPGDLAVLLVGIAARQATSPTAMIGACAAMPNRPQEWLRPAHGAFNRAMAATICRWREE' A
#
# COMPACT_ATOMS: atom_id res chain seq x y z
N MET A 1 5.36 -26.11 22.41
CA MET A 1 5.30 -27.06 21.29
C MET A 1 6.17 -26.49 20.18
N ALA A 2 7.30 -27.13 19.87
CA ALA A 2 8.21 -26.65 18.83
C ALA A 2 7.71 -27.10 17.45
N LEU A 3 7.89 -26.27 16.43
CA LEU A 3 7.57 -26.63 15.05
C LEU A 3 8.51 -27.77 14.61
N PRO A 4 7.98 -28.86 14.03
CA PRO A 4 8.81 -29.91 13.43
C PRO A 4 9.81 -29.32 12.43
N GLY A 5 11.05 -29.80 12.44
CA GLY A 5 12.14 -29.24 11.64
C GLY A 5 11.83 -29.14 10.14
N ASP A 6 11.22 -30.17 9.57
CA ASP A 6 10.87 -30.19 8.15
C ASP A 6 9.84 -29.11 7.79
N LEU A 7 8.88 -28.85 8.68
CA LEU A 7 7.91 -27.77 8.50
C LEU A 7 8.57 -26.39 8.62
N ALA A 8 9.55 -26.23 9.51
CA ALA A 8 10.31 -24.99 9.61
C ALA A 8 11.08 -24.68 8.32
N VAL A 9 11.74 -25.68 7.74
CA VAL A 9 12.45 -25.55 6.47
C VAL A 9 11.49 -25.21 5.33
N LEU A 10 10.33 -25.88 5.26
CA LEU A 10 9.29 -25.58 4.27
C LEU A 10 8.81 -24.12 4.37
N LEU A 11 8.50 -23.66 5.59
CA LEU A 11 8.02 -22.30 5.83
C LEU A 11 9.07 -21.25 5.45
N VAL A 12 10.36 -21.50 5.72
CA VAL A 12 11.45 -20.61 5.28
C VAL A 12 11.49 -20.50 3.77
N GLY A 13 11.38 -21.63 3.04
CA GLY A 13 11.36 -21.61 1.58
C GLY A 13 10.18 -20.82 1.00
N ILE A 14 9.00 -21.00 1.58
CA ILE A 14 7.79 -20.25 1.21
C ILE A 14 8.00 -18.76 1.48
N ALA A 15 8.44 -18.40 2.68
CA ALA A 15 8.68 -17.00 3.05
C ALA A 15 9.70 -16.32 2.12
N ALA A 16 10.80 -16.99 1.80
CA ALA A 16 11.81 -16.49 0.87
C ALA A 16 11.23 -16.24 -0.53
N ARG A 17 10.40 -17.15 -1.05
CA ARG A 17 9.73 -16.98 -2.35
C ARG A 17 8.72 -15.82 -2.32
N GLN A 18 7.97 -15.68 -1.25
CA GLN A 18 7.01 -14.58 -1.09
C GLN A 18 7.73 -13.23 -1.02
N ALA A 19 8.81 -13.14 -0.25
CA ALA A 19 9.62 -11.94 -0.10
C ALA A 19 10.31 -11.50 -1.41
N THR A 20 10.61 -12.44 -2.31
CA THR A 20 11.25 -12.17 -3.62
C THR A 20 10.25 -12.04 -4.77
N SER A 21 8.95 -12.12 -4.49
CA SER A 21 7.93 -11.97 -5.53
C SER A 21 7.92 -10.54 -6.12
N PRO A 22 7.52 -10.37 -7.39
CA PRO A 22 7.37 -9.04 -8.00
C PRO A 22 6.50 -8.09 -7.19
N THR A 23 5.42 -8.60 -6.59
CA THR A 23 4.53 -7.82 -5.73
C THR A 23 5.22 -7.35 -4.45
N ALA A 24 6.00 -8.21 -3.80
CA ALA A 24 6.77 -7.85 -2.61
C ALA A 24 7.85 -6.80 -2.92
N MET A 25 8.52 -6.91 -4.07
CA MET A 25 9.49 -5.90 -4.52
C MET A 25 8.83 -4.53 -4.77
N ILE A 26 7.70 -4.50 -5.48
CA ILE A 26 6.95 -3.25 -5.72
C ILE A 26 6.44 -2.67 -4.38
N GLY A 27 5.93 -3.52 -3.49
CA GLY A 27 5.48 -3.14 -2.17
C GLY A 27 6.60 -2.55 -1.31
N ALA A 28 7.79 -3.15 -1.33
CA ALA A 28 8.97 -2.62 -0.63
C ALA A 28 9.42 -1.26 -1.19
N CYS A 29 9.42 -1.09 -2.51
CA CYS A 29 9.68 0.20 -3.15
C CYS A 29 8.62 1.28 -2.78
N ALA A 30 7.38 0.87 -2.56
CA ALA A 30 6.29 1.77 -2.19
C ALA A 30 6.25 2.12 -0.69
N ALA A 31 6.65 1.18 0.17
CA ALA A 31 6.74 1.36 1.62
C ALA A 31 7.99 2.14 2.06
N MET A 32 8.88 2.49 1.13
CA MET A 32 10.06 3.30 1.40
C MET A 32 9.60 4.65 1.99
N PRO A 33 9.98 4.99 3.24
CA PRO A 33 9.33 6.01 4.09
C PRO A 33 9.46 7.46 3.58
N ASN A 34 10.06 7.66 2.42
CA ASN A 34 10.40 8.96 1.86
C ASN A 34 9.70 9.24 0.52
N ARG A 35 8.56 8.59 0.23
CA ARG A 35 7.67 9.11 -0.81
C ARG A 35 6.90 10.28 -0.22
N PRO A 36 7.12 11.52 -0.72
CA PRO A 36 6.41 12.67 -0.17
C PRO A 36 4.92 12.44 -0.39
N GLN A 37 4.11 12.64 0.67
CA GLN A 37 2.65 12.53 0.59
C GLN A 37 2.10 13.33 -0.61
N GLU A 38 2.82 14.38 -1.01
CA GLU A 38 2.60 15.18 -2.21
C GLU A 38 2.41 14.37 -3.51
N TRP A 39 3.06 13.21 -3.68
CA TRP A 39 2.87 12.37 -4.88
C TRP A 39 1.49 11.74 -4.96
N LEU A 40 0.85 11.53 -3.81
CA LEU A 40 -0.49 10.95 -3.71
C LEU A 40 -1.57 12.01 -3.48
N ARG A 41 -1.18 13.28 -3.35
CA ARG A 41 -2.12 14.40 -3.20
C ARG A 41 -2.70 14.73 -4.58
N PRO A 42 -4.04 14.73 -4.72
CA PRO A 42 -4.67 15.20 -5.95
C PRO A 42 -4.28 16.66 -6.22
N ALA A 43 -4.02 17.02 -7.48
CA ALA A 43 -3.58 18.37 -7.87
C ALA A 43 -4.55 19.49 -7.41
N HIS A 44 -5.82 19.17 -7.22
CA HIS A 44 -6.85 20.10 -6.76
C HIS A 44 -7.25 19.89 -5.29
N GLY A 45 -6.50 19.08 -4.54
CA GLY A 45 -6.82 18.71 -3.16
C GLY A 45 -7.96 17.70 -3.01
N ALA A 46 -8.72 17.42 -4.07
CA ALA A 46 -9.79 16.44 -4.12
C ALA A 46 -9.52 15.36 -5.16
N PHE A 47 -9.76 14.09 -4.80
CA PHE A 47 -9.68 12.95 -5.73
C PHE A 47 -10.70 13.09 -6.87
N ASN A 48 -11.87 13.67 -6.58
CA ASN A 48 -12.88 14.04 -7.58
C ASN A 48 -13.27 15.50 -7.36
N ARG A 49 -12.79 16.38 -8.26
CA ARG A 49 -13.03 17.82 -8.18
C ARG A 49 -14.50 18.18 -8.33
N ALA A 50 -15.23 17.53 -9.23
CA ALA A 50 -16.64 17.83 -9.49
C ALA A 50 -17.50 17.50 -8.27
N MET A 51 -17.29 16.33 -7.66
CA MET A 51 -18.01 15.92 -6.46
C MET A 51 -17.71 16.84 -5.27
N ALA A 52 -16.45 17.19 -5.06
CA ALA A 52 -16.06 18.14 -4.01
C ALA A 52 -16.76 19.50 -4.19
N ALA A 53 -16.87 20.00 -5.42
CA ALA A 53 -17.59 21.24 -5.71
C ALA A 53 -19.09 21.12 -5.40
N THR A 54 -19.73 20.00 -5.78
CA THR A 54 -21.15 19.75 -5.47
C THR A 54 -21.41 19.75 -3.95
N ILE A 55 -20.56 19.07 -3.17
CA ILE A 55 -20.71 19.02 -1.71
C ILE A 55 -20.51 20.40 -1.08
N CYS A 56 -19.50 21.16 -1.52
CA CYS A 56 -19.27 22.52 -1.01
C CYS A 56 -20.46 23.44 -1.28
N ARG A 57 -21.07 23.35 -2.47
CA ARG A 57 -22.25 24.13 -2.84
C ARG A 57 -23.47 23.77 -2.00
N TRP A 58 -23.70 22.47 -1.77
CA TRP A 58 -24.82 22.02 -0.94
C TRP A 58 -24.74 22.53 0.51
N ARG A 59 -23.53 22.68 1.07
CA ARG A 59 -23.35 23.23 2.43
C ARG A 59 -23.75 24.71 2.54
N GLU A 60 -23.80 25.43 1.42
CA GLU A 60 -24.14 26.86 1.38
C GLU A 60 -25.65 27.10 1.20
N GLU A 61 -26.43 26.04 0.99
CA GLU A 61 -27.90 26.02 0.94
C GLU A 61 -28.50 25.77 2.34
#